data_AF-A0A9D9NKY5-F1
#
_entry.id   AF-A0A9D9NKY5-F1
#
_cell.length_a   1.000
_cell.length_b   1.000
_cell.length_c   1.000
_cell.angle_alpha   90.00
_cell.angle_beta   90.00
_cell.angle_gamma   90.00
#
_symmetry.space_group_name_H-M   'P 1'
#
loop_
_entity.id
_entity.type
_entity.pdbx_description
1 polymer ?
#
loop_
_entity_poly.entity_id
_entity_poly.type
_entity_poly.pdbx_seq_one_letter_code
_entity_poly.pdbx_strand_id
1 'polypeptide(L)'
;CEFKQCLFLKKISQSIESKGWVDIEEEYYTMLKTIRSAKSVGDYTYFGHPEKLNAELLELTKYLVDYLSDIQNNSTYEPSDGIERLFYSPILSRDISVSRLKEYDNHIINNLKLDRPQIAKLNKRYYGYDVEDQMQELEEFKRNDYDETTRYNKIINNRFLLESLSFPNKILVLNFNYTNTESLYVKDKEGVDVVHIHGDLAHPENIIFGYGDELDDDYKDMQKTNNNEYLKNIKSIRYLESERYREVLKFIESSPYQIYVLGHSCGTSDRTLLNTLFEHRNCISIKPYFYQKDGNDNYLDIIENISRNFTDMKLMRDLVVNKTFCSPLPQVNKY
;
A
#
# COMPACT_ATOMS: atom_id res chain seq x y z
N CYS A 1 17.25 26.85 -16.77
CA CYS A 1 15.96 27.53 -16.50
C CYS A 1 16.13 28.30 -15.20
N GLU A 2 15.98 29.63 -15.18
CA GLU A 2 16.04 30.36 -13.90
C GLU A 2 14.79 30.00 -13.07
N PHE A 3 15.02 29.38 -11.91
CA PHE A 3 13.99 28.81 -11.01
C PHE A 3 12.82 29.77 -10.68
N LYS A 4 13.04 31.09 -10.75
CA LYS A 4 12.03 32.13 -10.44
C LYS A 4 10.90 32.28 -11.48
N GLN A 5 10.98 31.63 -12.64
CA GLN A 5 9.97 31.79 -13.70
C GLN A 5 9.06 30.57 -13.93
N CYS A 6 9.32 29.42 -13.30
CA CYS A 6 8.53 28.19 -13.46
C CYS A 6 7.11 28.33 -12.86
N LEU A 7 6.06 28.09 -13.64
CA LEU A 7 4.66 28.22 -13.17
C LEU A 7 4.30 27.09 -12.20
N PHE A 8 4.78 25.88 -12.47
CA PHE A 8 4.53 24.73 -11.62
C PHE A 8 5.09 24.94 -10.21
N LEU A 9 6.34 25.39 -10.10
CA LEU A 9 6.94 25.73 -8.81
C LEU A 9 6.22 26.88 -8.09
N LYS A 10 5.70 27.86 -8.83
CA LYS A 10 4.87 28.93 -8.24
C LYS A 10 3.59 28.35 -7.63
N LYS A 11 2.90 27.45 -8.33
CA LYS A 11 1.71 26.77 -7.79
C LYS A 11 2.04 25.93 -6.57
N ILE A 12 3.12 25.15 -6.62
CA ILE A 12 3.61 24.36 -5.48
C ILE A 12 3.87 25.29 -4.28
N SER A 13 4.59 26.40 -4.48
CA SER A 13 4.90 27.37 -3.43
C SER A 13 3.63 28.01 -2.85
N GLN A 14 2.67 28.37 -3.70
CA GLN A 14 1.37 28.89 -3.26
C GLN A 14 0.58 27.88 -2.42
N SER A 15 0.58 26.59 -2.80
CA SER A 15 -0.07 25.54 -2.01
C SER A 15 0.62 25.36 -0.66
N ILE A 16 1.96 25.40 -0.60
CA ILE A 16 2.70 25.37 0.67
C ILE A 16 2.37 26.58 1.54
N GLU A 17 2.39 27.80 0.98
CA GLU A 17 2.11 29.04 1.70
C GLU A 17 0.68 29.09 2.26
N SER A 18 -0.30 28.58 1.50
CA SER A 18 -1.71 28.65 1.88
C SER A 18 -2.21 27.49 2.74
N LYS A 19 -1.67 26.28 2.52
CA LYS A 19 -2.14 25.04 3.18
C LYS A 19 -1.13 24.47 4.18
N GLY A 20 0.13 24.90 4.14
CA GLY A 20 1.24 24.33 4.93
C GLY A 20 1.82 23.03 4.37
N TRP A 21 1.29 22.52 3.26
CA TRP A 21 1.74 21.29 2.60
C TRP A 21 1.30 21.29 1.12
N VAL A 22 1.81 20.34 0.33
CA VAL A 22 1.45 20.19 -1.08
C VAL A 22 1.53 18.74 -1.53
N ASP A 23 0.54 18.30 -2.30
CA ASP A 23 0.61 17.09 -3.13
C ASP A 23 1.10 17.49 -4.52
N ILE A 24 2.36 17.24 -4.81
CA ILE A 24 3.00 17.64 -6.07
C ILE A 24 2.39 16.89 -7.25
N GLU A 25 2.02 15.61 -7.06
CA GLU A 25 1.45 14.76 -8.10
C GLU A 25 0.04 15.23 -8.48
N GLU A 26 -0.78 15.59 -7.50
CA GLU A 26 -2.12 16.14 -7.71
C GLU A 26 -2.07 17.56 -8.32
N GLU A 27 -1.15 18.42 -7.88
CA GLU A 27 -0.95 19.75 -8.50
C GLU A 27 -0.52 19.63 -9.96
N TYR A 28 0.39 18.70 -10.25
CA TYR A 28 0.82 18.38 -11.62
C TYR A 28 -0.37 17.90 -12.47
N TYR A 29 -1.18 16.97 -11.96
CA TYR A 29 -2.34 16.45 -12.69
C TYR A 29 -3.39 17.55 -12.91
N THR A 30 -3.66 18.39 -11.90
CA THR A 30 -4.55 19.56 -12.02
C THR A 30 -4.08 20.54 -13.09
N MET A 31 -2.76 20.76 -13.22
CA MET A 31 -2.20 21.58 -14.29
C MET A 31 -2.39 20.94 -15.67
N LEU A 32 -2.21 19.63 -15.83
CA LEU A 32 -2.53 18.92 -17.08
C LEU A 32 -4.00 19.11 -17.48
N LYS A 33 -4.94 18.97 -16.52
CA LYS A 33 -6.38 19.21 -16.74
C LYS A 33 -6.65 20.64 -17.21
N THR A 34 -5.96 21.61 -16.62
CA THR A 34 -6.07 23.03 -16.99
C THR A 34 -5.57 23.27 -18.42
N ILE A 35 -4.41 22.72 -18.77
CA ILE A 35 -3.81 22.85 -20.12
C ILE A 35 -4.75 22.25 -21.18
N ARG A 36 -5.32 21.07 -20.90
CA ARG A 36 -6.29 20.41 -21.80
C ARG A 36 -7.56 21.24 -22.00
N SER A 37 -8.07 21.85 -20.92
CA SER A 37 -9.35 22.58 -20.93
C SER A 37 -9.25 23.97 -21.56
N ALA A 38 -8.05 24.52 -21.72
CA ALA A 38 -7.79 25.79 -22.39
C ALA A 38 -8.02 25.68 -23.91
N LYS A 39 -9.28 25.52 -24.34
CA LYS A 39 -9.67 25.49 -25.76
C LYS A 39 -9.93 26.90 -26.28
N SER A 40 -8.99 27.41 -27.08
CA SER A 40 -9.20 28.40 -28.16
C SER A 40 -9.83 29.76 -27.81
N VAL A 41 -8.98 30.78 -27.63
CA VAL A 41 -8.97 32.11 -28.29
C VAL A 41 -8.05 33.04 -27.46
N GLY A 42 -6.98 33.56 -28.07
CA GLY A 42 -6.26 34.75 -27.58
C GLY A 42 -5.15 34.56 -26.52
N ASP A 43 -5.26 33.62 -25.59
CA ASP A 43 -4.31 33.50 -24.46
C ASP A 43 -3.15 32.52 -24.68
N TYR A 44 -2.57 32.50 -25.89
CA TYR A 44 -1.27 31.87 -26.13
C TYR A 44 -0.13 32.68 -25.52
N THR A 45 -0.10 32.83 -24.19
CA THR A 45 1.03 33.55 -23.57
C THR A 45 1.65 32.89 -22.34
N TYR A 46 1.07 31.87 -21.69
CA TYR A 46 1.83 31.15 -20.63
C TYR A 46 1.34 29.76 -20.19
N PHE A 47 0.11 29.33 -20.54
CA PHE A 47 -0.37 27.97 -20.27
C PHE A 47 0.25 26.98 -21.27
N GLY A 48 1.55 26.78 -21.07
CA GLY A 48 2.44 26.06 -21.97
C GLY A 48 2.03 24.61 -22.17
N HIS A 49 2.38 24.11 -23.35
CA HIS A 49 2.21 22.73 -23.77
C HIS A 49 2.67 21.73 -22.67
N PRO A 50 2.00 20.56 -22.55
CA PRO A 50 2.32 19.56 -21.51
C PRO A 50 3.81 19.18 -21.44
N GLU A 51 4.54 19.28 -22.54
CA GLU A 51 6.00 19.17 -22.68
C GLU A 51 6.77 19.99 -21.65
N LYS A 52 6.37 21.25 -21.43
CA LYS A 52 7.04 22.15 -20.47
C LYS A 52 6.77 21.70 -19.05
N LEU A 53 5.53 21.33 -18.74
CA LEU A 53 5.16 20.83 -17.42
C LEU A 53 5.87 19.50 -17.11
N ASN A 54 5.99 18.61 -18.11
CA ASN A 54 6.76 17.37 -18.03
C ASN A 54 8.23 17.63 -17.69
N ALA A 55 8.85 18.60 -18.36
CA ALA A 55 10.24 18.98 -18.09
C ALA A 55 10.42 19.58 -16.69
N GLU A 56 9.46 20.39 -16.23
CA GLU A 56 9.45 20.97 -14.88
C GLU A 56 9.30 19.87 -13.80
N LEU A 57 8.43 18.88 -14.00
CA LEU A 57 8.29 17.74 -13.10
C LEU A 57 9.58 16.89 -13.05
N LEU A 58 10.17 16.59 -14.20
CA LEU A 58 11.42 15.82 -14.27
C LEU A 58 12.56 16.52 -13.51
N GLU A 59 12.67 17.83 -13.63
CA GLU A 59 13.67 18.60 -12.90
C GLU A 59 13.42 18.57 -11.39
N LEU A 60 12.15 18.67 -10.97
CA LEU A 60 11.76 18.54 -9.56
C LEU A 60 12.05 17.14 -9.01
N THR A 61 11.86 16.09 -9.81
CA THR A 61 12.22 14.71 -9.43
C THR A 61 13.71 14.59 -9.09
N LYS A 62 14.61 15.27 -9.82
CA LYS A 62 16.05 15.25 -9.49
C LYS A 62 16.33 15.87 -8.12
N TYR A 63 15.74 17.02 -7.81
CA TYR A 63 15.86 17.64 -6.49
C TYR A 63 15.27 16.76 -5.38
N LEU A 64 14.16 16.07 -5.67
CA LEU A 64 13.56 15.11 -4.74
C LEU A 64 14.54 13.95 -4.45
N VAL A 65 15.19 13.41 -5.49
CA VAL A 65 16.20 12.36 -5.34
C VAL A 65 17.36 12.81 -4.49
N ASP A 66 17.93 13.99 -4.76
CA ASP A 66 19.05 14.53 -4.01
C ASP A 66 18.67 14.71 -2.52
N TYR A 67 17.49 15.29 -2.26
CA TYR A 67 16.97 15.49 -0.92
C TYR A 67 16.74 14.18 -0.16
N LEU A 68 16.08 13.21 -0.77
CA LEU A 68 15.79 11.93 -0.13
C LEU A 68 17.06 11.09 0.07
N SER A 69 18.05 11.21 -0.83
CA SER A 69 19.37 10.58 -0.67
C SER A 69 20.12 11.15 0.52
N ASP A 70 20.09 12.47 0.70
CA ASP A 70 20.66 13.13 1.87
C ASP A 70 20.00 12.64 3.17
N ILE A 71 18.66 12.63 3.20
CA ILE A 71 17.90 12.11 4.34
C ILE A 71 18.27 10.67 4.66
N GLN A 72 18.28 9.78 3.68
CA GLN A 72 18.54 8.36 3.91
C GLN A 72 19.96 8.12 4.44
N ASN A 73 20.95 8.89 3.96
CA ASN A 73 22.35 8.71 4.34
C ASN A 73 22.69 9.36 5.68
N ASN A 74 22.00 10.45 6.05
CA ASN A 74 22.35 11.27 7.22
C ASN A 74 21.37 11.13 8.39
N SER A 75 20.24 10.44 8.22
CA SER A 75 19.27 10.24 9.31
C SER A 75 19.55 8.95 10.08
N THR A 76 19.57 9.05 11.40
CA THR A 76 19.47 7.89 12.30
C THR A 76 18.02 7.69 12.71
N TYR A 77 17.47 6.52 12.37
CA TYR A 77 16.11 6.12 12.75
C TYR A 77 16.17 5.06 13.85
N GLU A 78 15.36 5.23 14.89
CA GLU A 78 15.07 4.17 15.84
C GLU A 78 13.81 3.44 15.37
N PRO A 79 13.90 2.16 14.98
CA PRO A 79 12.73 1.41 14.55
C PRO A 79 11.83 1.08 15.75
N SER A 80 10.52 1.17 15.54
CA SER A 80 9.53 0.65 16.49
C SER A 80 9.38 -0.87 16.35
N ASP A 81 9.72 -1.62 17.41
CA ASP A 81 9.43 -3.06 17.50
C ASP A 81 7.94 -3.37 17.28
N GLY A 82 7.07 -2.43 17.61
CA GLY A 82 5.65 -2.54 17.38
C GLY A 82 5.31 -2.63 15.90
N ILE A 83 5.95 -1.81 15.05
CA ILE A 83 5.77 -1.84 13.60
C ILE A 83 6.34 -3.15 13.03
N GLU A 84 7.52 -3.58 13.47
CA GLU A 84 8.10 -4.86 13.04
C GLU A 84 7.14 -6.04 13.31
N ARG A 85 6.54 -6.10 14.49
CA ARG A 85 5.55 -7.14 14.82
C ARG A 85 4.30 -7.12 13.93
N LEU A 86 3.90 -5.96 13.38
CA LEU A 86 2.74 -5.88 12.50
C LEU A 86 2.92 -6.71 11.22
N PHE A 87 4.13 -6.75 10.66
CA PHE A 87 4.41 -7.46 9.40
C PHE A 87 4.16 -8.97 9.53
N TYR A 88 4.34 -9.52 10.73
CA TYR A 88 4.25 -10.95 11.01
C TYR A 88 2.99 -11.33 11.80
N SER A 89 2.04 -10.39 11.94
CA SER A 89 0.83 -10.61 12.73
C SER A 89 -0.06 -11.67 12.09
N PRO A 90 -0.77 -12.48 12.90
CA PRO A 90 -1.76 -13.40 12.37
C PRO A 90 -2.92 -12.62 11.77
N ILE A 91 -3.50 -13.17 10.68
CA ILE A 91 -4.73 -12.66 10.11
C ILE A 91 -5.88 -13.06 11.03
N LEU A 92 -6.55 -12.10 11.65
CA LEU A 92 -7.59 -12.40 12.62
C LEU A 92 -8.95 -12.56 11.93
N SER A 93 -9.70 -13.62 12.29
CA SER A 93 -11.03 -13.89 11.73
C SER A 93 -12.02 -12.72 11.90
N ARG A 94 -11.91 -11.96 12.99
CA ARG A 94 -12.74 -10.77 13.25
C ARG A 94 -12.47 -9.60 12.28
N ASP A 95 -11.32 -9.61 11.61
CA ASP A 95 -10.94 -8.60 10.64
C ASP A 95 -11.42 -8.99 9.22
N ILE A 96 -11.94 -10.20 9.02
CA ILE A 96 -12.30 -10.71 7.70
C ILE A 96 -13.69 -10.21 7.29
N SER A 97 -13.80 -9.79 6.03
CA SER A 97 -15.07 -9.39 5.44
C SER A 97 -16.09 -10.53 5.41
N VAL A 98 -17.37 -10.20 5.50
CA VAL A 98 -18.44 -11.20 5.53
C VAL A 98 -18.50 -11.96 4.20
N SER A 99 -18.27 -11.27 3.08
CA SER A 99 -18.30 -11.91 1.77
C SER A 99 -17.12 -12.83 1.49
N ARG A 100 -16.02 -12.75 2.26
CA ARG A 100 -14.78 -13.52 2.03
C ARG A 100 -14.43 -14.53 3.13
N LEU A 101 -15.32 -14.70 4.11
CA LEU A 101 -15.08 -15.61 5.24
C LEU A 101 -14.82 -17.05 4.77
N LYS A 102 -15.54 -17.50 3.75
CA LYS A 102 -15.38 -18.86 3.20
C LYS A 102 -14.00 -19.06 2.57
N GLU A 103 -13.50 -18.08 1.82
CA GLU A 103 -12.17 -18.11 1.21
C GLU A 103 -11.08 -18.13 2.28
N TYR A 104 -11.24 -17.35 3.35
CA TYR A 104 -10.38 -17.37 4.52
C TYR A 104 -10.38 -18.74 5.21
N ASP A 105 -11.55 -19.28 5.54
CA ASP A 105 -11.65 -20.58 6.25
C ASP A 105 -11.03 -21.72 5.43
N ASN A 106 -11.27 -21.73 4.12
CA ASN A 106 -10.63 -22.69 3.21
C ASN A 106 -9.10 -22.55 3.20
N HIS A 107 -8.58 -21.33 3.29
CA HIS A 107 -7.13 -21.10 3.38
C HIS A 107 -6.56 -21.61 4.71
N ILE A 108 -7.22 -21.33 5.83
CA ILE A 108 -6.85 -21.84 7.15
C ILE A 108 -6.82 -23.38 7.16
N ILE A 109 -7.84 -24.03 6.60
CA ILE A 109 -7.88 -25.50 6.50
C ILE A 109 -6.73 -26.03 5.63
N ASN A 110 -6.37 -25.33 4.55
CA ASN A 110 -5.23 -25.71 3.72
C ASN A 110 -3.89 -25.63 4.48
N ASN A 111 -3.75 -24.71 5.44
CA ASN A 111 -2.55 -24.59 6.28
C ASN A 111 -2.33 -25.80 7.22
N LEU A 112 -3.31 -26.70 7.37
CA LEU A 112 -3.07 -28.00 8.02
C LEU A 112 -1.99 -28.84 7.33
N LYS A 113 -1.72 -28.59 6.05
CA LYS A 113 -0.65 -29.28 5.30
C LYS A 113 0.75 -28.87 5.73
N LEU A 114 0.90 -27.75 6.45
CA LEU A 114 2.19 -27.31 6.97
C LEU A 114 2.72 -28.31 7.99
N ASP A 115 4.02 -28.56 7.97
CA ASP A 115 4.67 -29.41 8.96
C ASP A 115 5.03 -28.64 10.25
N ARG A 116 5.45 -29.37 11.30
CA ARG A 116 5.83 -28.77 12.59
C ARG A 116 6.95 -27.73 12.44
N PRO A 117 8.06 -28.00 11.71
CA PRO A 117 9.09 -26.99 11.47
C PRO A 117 8.59 -25.70 10.85
N GLN A 118 7.69 -25.78 9.86
CA GLN A 118 7.11 -24.60 9.21
C GLN A 118 6.30 -23.76 10.19
N ILE A 119 5.45 -24.38 11.01
CA ILE A 119 4.60 -23.65 11.95
C ILE A 119 5.41 -23.08 13.11
N ALA A 120 6.34 -23.86 13.67
CA ALA A 120 7.27 -23.39 14.70
C ALA A 120 8.06 -22.16 14.24
N LYS A 121 8.44 -22.13 12.96
CA LYS A 121 9.10 -20.97 12.36
C LYS A 121 8.19 -19.74 12.31
N LEU A 122 6.93 -19.88 11.90
CA LEU A 122 5.96 -18.77 11.88
C LEU A 122 5.71 -18.23 13.29
N ASN A 123 5.52 -19.11 14.27
CA ASN A 123 5.39 -18.74 15.68
C ASN A 123 6.59 -17.95 16.18
N LYS A 124 7.80 -18.47 15.95
CA LYS A 124 9.04 -17.81 16.35
C LYS A 124 9.20 -16.44 15.71
N ARG A 125 8.74 -16.27 14.47
CA ARG A 125 8.78 -14.99 13.75
C ARG A 125 7.96 -13.90 14.45
N TYR A 126 6.80 -14.25 15.00
CA TYR A 126 5.92 -13.30 15.66
C TYR A 126 6.18 -13.18 17.17
N TYR A 127 6.28 -14.31 17.89
CA TYR A 127 6.43 -14.33 19.35
C TYR A 127 7.89 -14.27 19.82
N GLY A 128 8.86 -14.57 18.95
CA GLY A 128 10.27 -14.75 19.31
C GLY A 128 10.62 -16.14 19.85
N TYR A 129 9.61 -16.98 20.11
CA TYR A 129 9.73 -18.35 20.61
C TYR A 129 8.64 -19.25 20.00
N ASP A 130 8.82 -20.56 20.09
CA ASP A 130 7.80 -21.52 19.66
C ASP A 130 6.73 -21.71 20.74
N VAL A 131 5.48 -21.91 20.33
CA VAL A 131 4.33 -22.05 21.21
C VAL A 131 3.95 -23.54 21.29
N GLU A 132 4.62 -24.28 22.19
CA GLU A 132 4.51 -25.74 22.28
C GLU A 132 3.06 -26.21 22.49
N ASP A 133 2.26 -25.51 23.31
CA ASP A 133 0.85 -25.85 23.54
C ASP A 133 0.02 -25.80 22.24
N GLN A 134 0.26 -24.81 21.38
CA GLN A 134 -0.39 -24.74 20.06
C GLN A 134 0.06 -25.88 19.15
N MET A 135 1.34 -26.29 19.24
CA MET A 135 1.87 -27.39 18.44
C MET A 135 1.29 -28.73 18.87
N GLN A 136 1.19 -28.98 20.17
CA GLN A 136 0.63 -30.22 20.70
C GLN A 136 -0.84 -30.37 20.27
N GLU A 137 -1.66 -29.33 20.47
CA GLU A 137 -3.07 -29.32 20.07
C GLU A 137 -3.22 -29.61 18.57
N LEU A 138 -2.38 -29.00 17.73
CA LEU A 138 -2.42 -29.19 16.29
C LEU A 138 -1.99 -30.59 15.86
N GLU A 139 -0.97 -31.17 16.48
CA GLU A 139 -0.55 -32.54 16.20
C GLU A 139 -1.61 -33.56 16.61
N GLU A 140 -2.20 -33.39 17.80
CA GLU A 140 -3.33 -34.20 18.25
C GLU A 140 -4.50 -34.07 17.30
N PHE A 141 -4.81 -32.86 16.83
CA PHE A 141 -5.84 -32.63 15.82
C PHE A 141 -5.56 -33.38 14.51
N LYS A 142 -4.32 -33.30 13.98
CA LYS A 142 -3.92 -33.94 12.71
C LYS A 142 -3.90 -35.48 12.77
N ARG A 143 -3.72 -36.08 13.95
CA ARG A 143 -3.76 -37.55 14.14
C ARG A 143 -5.16 -38.13 14.03
N ASN A 144 -6.18 -37.32 14.26
CA ASN A 144 -7.56 -37.77 14.23
C ASN A 144 -8.13 -37.68 12.81
N ASP A 145 -8.79 -38.75 12.37
CA ASP A 145 -9.49 -38.77 11.08
C ASP A 145 -10.90 -38.19 11.24
N TYR A 146 -11.05 -36.90 10.95
CA TYR A 146 -12.34 -36.21 10.93
C TYR A 146 -12.88 -36.14 9.51
N ASP A 147 -14.20 -36.31 9.35
CA ASP A 147 -14.89 -35.87 8.14
C ASP A 147 -14.75 -34.35 7.95
N GLU A 148 -14.98 -33.88 6.72
CA GLU A 148 -14.78 -32.48 6.34
C GLU A 148 -15.56 -31.49 7.21
N THR A 149 -16.80 -31.83 7.58
CA THR A 149 -17.68 -30.95 8.36
C THR A 149 -17.21 -30.86 9.82
N THR A 150 -16.90 -32.01 10.43
CA THR A 150 -16.35 -32.04 11.79
C THR A 150 -15.01 -31.34 11.88
N ARG A 151 -14.14 -31.53 10.87
CA ARG A 151 -12.83 -30.89 10.78
C ARG A 151 -12.96 -29.37 10.75
N TYR A 152 -13.79 -28.85 9.85
CA TYR A 152 -14.07 -27.42 9.74
C TYR A 152 -14.55 -26.86 11.09
N ASN A 153 -15.59 -27.46 11.67
CA ASN A 153 -16.18 -26.96 12.92
C ASN A 153 -15.19 -26.96 14.09
N LYS A 154 -14.32 -27.96 14.18
CA LYS A 154 -13.31 -27.99 15.25
C LYS A 154 -12.26 -26.89 15.10
N ILE A 155 -11.81 -26.59 13.87
CA ILE A 155 -10.80 -25.57 13.64
C ILE A 155 -11.36 -24.18 13.94
N ILE A 156 -12.51 -23.84 13.35
CA ILE A 156 -13.07 -22.49 13.45
C ILE A 156 -13.52 -22.16 14.89
N ASN A 157 -13.93 -23.16 15.67
CA ASN A 157 -14.33 -22.97 17.06
C ASN A 157 -13.20 -23.16 18.08
N ASN A 158 -12.01 -23.62 17.67
CA ASN A 158 -10.86 -23.76 18.54
C ASN A 158 -9.89 -22.60 18.29
N ARG A 159 -9.82 -21.70 19.27
CA ARG A 159 -8.98 -20.50 19.20
C ARG A 159 -7.51 -20.82 18.97
N PHE A 160 -6.96 -21.83 19.63
CA PHE A 160 -5.54 -22.19 19.51
C PHE A 160 -5.21 -22.72 18.12
N LEU A 161 -6.05 -23.62 17.59
CA LEU A 161 -5.90 -24.13 16.22
C LEU A 161 -6.01 -23.00 15.21
N LEU A 162 -7.02 -22.14 15.34
CA LEU A 162 -7.22 -21.02 14.44
C LEU A 162 -6.02 -20.07 14.44
N GLU A 163 -5.57 -19.60 15.62
CA GLU A 163 -4.41 -18.71 15.74
C GLU A 163 -3.14 -19.33 15.13
N SER A 164 -2.86 -20.62 15.41
CA SER A 164 -1.67 -21.32 14.89
C SER A 164 -1.62 -21.44 13.36
N LEU A 165 -2.79 -21.43 12.71
CA LEU A 165 -2.92 -21.58 11.25
C LEU A 165 -3.15 -20.25 10.52
N SER A 166 -3.23 -19.14 11.27
CA SER A 166 -3.56 -17.81 10.74
C SER A 166 -2.35 -16.95 10.41
N PHE A 167 -1.14 -17.43 10.68
CA PHE A 167 0.08 -16.70 10.35
C PHE A 167 0.34 -16.69 8.83
N PRO A 168 0.73 -15.53 8.26
CA PRO A 168 1.02 -15.44 6.84
C PRO A 168 2.33 -16.17 6.50
N ASN A 169 2.24 -17.14 5.58
CA ASN A 169 3.41 -17.84 5.04
C ASN A 169 4.25 -16.97 4.10
N LYS A 170 3.59 -16.02 3.43
CA LYS A 170 4.16 -15.10 2.44
C LYS A 170 3.65 -13.70 2.71
N ILE A 171 4.57 -12.74 2.70
CA ILE A 171 4.29 -11.33 2.95
C ILE A 171 4.88 -10.53 1.80
N LEU A 172 4.09 -9.60 1.27
CA LEU A 172 4.57 -8.60 0.33
C LEU A 172 4.60 -7.24 1.04
N VAL A 173 5.78 -6.65 1.12
CA VAL A 173 5.95 -5.26 1.53
C VAL A 173 5.94 -4.41 0.27
N LEU A 174 4.79 -3.80 0.01
CA LEU A 174 4.64 -2.85 -1.09
C LEU A 174 5.07 -1.46 -0.60
N ASN A 175 6.32 -1.09 -0.87
CA ASN A 175 6.86 0.20 -0.45
C ASN A 175 6.58 1.27 -1.52
N PHE A 176 5.82 2.29 -1.12
CA PHE A 176 5.50 3.47 -1.95
C PHE A 176 6.55 4.58 -1.80
N ASN A 177 7.43 4.49 -0.80
CA ASN A 177 8.53 5.42 -0.61
C ASN A 177 9.68 5.10 -1.57
N TYR A 178 10.41 6.14 -1.97
CA TYR A 178 11.65 6.01 -2.73
C TYR A 178 12.84 5.57 -1.84
N THR A 179 12.73 5.79 -0.53
CA THR A 179 13.72 5.38 0.48
C THR A 179 13.47 3.95 0.97
N ASN A 180 14.52 3.31 1.46
CA ASN A 180 14.50 1.93 1.94
C ASN A 180 14.03 1.82 3.40
N THR A 181 12.92 2.47 3.74
CA THR A 181 12.39 2.52 5.12
C THR A 181 11.92 1.16 5.63
N GLU A 182 11.55 0.24 4.75
CA GLU A 182 11.16 -1.12 5.10
C GLU A 182 12.32 -1.94 5.66
N SER A 183 13.56 -1.63 5.24
CA SER A 183 14.76 -2.33 5.71
C SER A 183 14.98 -2.21 7.21
N LEU A 184 14.37 -1.21 7.85
CA LEU A 184 14.36 -1.02 9.31
C LEU A 184 13.53 -2.08 10.04
N TYR A 185 12.54 -2.68 9.36
CA TYR A 185 11.55 -3.58 9.94
C TYR A 185 11.63 -5.01 9.40
N VAL A 186 12.10 -5.19 8.15
CA VAL A 186 12.26 -6.52 7.53
C VAL A 186 13.64 -7.10 7.85
N LYS A 187 13.79 -7.66 9.05
CA LYS A 187 15.04 -8.34 9.47
C LYS A 187 15.19 -9.75 8.88
N ASP A 188 14.10 -10.52 8.87
CA ASP A 188 14.05 -11.84 8.23
C ASP A 188 13.43 -11.73 6.83
N LYS A 189 14.27 -11.92 5.80
CA LYS A 189 13.85 -11.87 4.39
C LYS A 189 13.15 -13.16 3.94
N GLU A 190 13.20 -14.23 4.72
CA GLU A 190 12.60 -15.48 4.29
C GLU A 190 11.06 -15.35 4.27
N GLY A 191 10.47 -15.61 3.11
CA GLY A 191 9.02 -15.47 2.92
C GLY A 191 8.51 -14.02 2.93
N VAL A 192 9.39 -13.01 2.88
CA VAL A 192 9.02 -11.61 2.67
C VAL A 192 9.60 -11.13 1.34
N ASP A 193 8.72 -10.72 0.45
CA ASP A 193 9.09 -10.04 -0.79
C ASP A 193 8.92 -8.53 -0.58
N VAL A 194 9.87 -7.72 -1.05
CA VAL A 194 9.82 -6.26 -0.97
C VAL A 194 9.75 -5.71 -2.38
N VAL A 195 8.73 -4.89 -2.66
CA VAL A 195 8.55 -4.23 -3.96
C VAL A 195 8.49 -2.73 -3.74
N HIS A 196 9.48 -2.02 -4.27
CA HIS A 196 9.49 -0.56 -4.35
C HIS A 196 8.75 -0.11 -5.60
N ILE A 197 7.43 0.05 -5.50
CA ILE A 197 6.57 0.18 -6.68
C ILE A 197 6.87 1.42 -7.51
N HIS A 198 7.44 2.46 -6.89
CA HIS A 198 7.79 3.73 -7.53
C HIS A 198 9.27 3.90 -7.89
N GLY A 199 10.10 2.86 -7.85
CA GLY A 199 11.55 3.04 -7.95
C GLY A 199 12.22 3.18 -6.57
N ASP A 200 13.55 3.23 -6.57
CA ASP A 200 14.38 3.39 -5.38
C ASP A 200 15.55 4.33 -5.68
N LEU A 201 16.15 4.90 -4.62
CA LEU A 201 17.25 5.86 -4.76
C LEU A 201 18.55 5.26 -5.29
N ALA A 202 18.71 3.93 -5.32
CA ALA A 202 19.90 3.31 -5.88
C ALA A 202 19.90 3.36 -7.43
N HIS A 203 18.71 3.44 -8.02
CA HIS A 203 18.51 3.58 -9.47
C HIS A 203 17.53 4.74 -9.75
N PRO A 204 17.97 6.00 -9.59
CA PRO A 204 17.11 7.18 -9.74
C PRO A 204 16.38 7.27 -11.08
N GLU A 205 16.94 6.68 -12.14
CA GLU A 205 16.32 6.60 -13.47
C GLU A 205 15.01 5.80 -13.48
N ASN A 206 14.84 4.89 -12.53
CA ASN A 206 13.64 4.05 -12.39
C ASN A 206 12.56 4.69 -11.52
N ILE A 207 12.77 5.92 -11.05
CA ILE A 207 11.78 6.62 -10.22
C ILE A 207 10.54 6.97 -11.04
N ILE A 208 9.39 6.60 -10.49
CA ILE A 208 8.05 6.84 -11.02
C ILE A 208 7.40 7.90 -10.12
N PHE A 209 7.47 9.16 -10.56
CA PHE A 209 6.83 10.29 -9.89
C PHE A 209 5.85 10.95 -10.86
N GLY A 210 4.56 11.00 -10.50
CA GLY A 210 3.52 11.40 -11.44
C GLY A 210 2.11 11.05 -10.96
N TYR A 211 1.17 10.89 -11.87
CA TYR A 211 -0.25 10.69 -11.51
C TYR A 211 -0.73 9.30 -11.91
N GLY A 212 -1.81 8.81 -11.30
CA GLY A 212 -2.25 7.42 -11.46
C GLY A 212 -3.73 7.21 -11.18
N ASP A 213 -4.58 8.12 -11.70
CA ASP A 213 -6.04 7.98 -11.67
C ASP A 213 -6.57 7.73 -13.08
N GLU A 214 -6.68 6.45 -13.46
CA GLU A 214 -7.27 6.06 -14.74
C GLU A 214 -8.81 6.05 -14.74
N LEU A 215 -9.42 6.14 -13.55
CA LEU A 215 -10.86 6.10 -13.38
C LEU A 215 -11.50 7.48 -13.63
N ASP A 216 -10.72 8.54 -13.43
CA ASP A 216 -11.07 9.94 -13.65
C ASP A 216 -11.39 10.26 -15.13
N ASP A 217 -12.44 11.07 -15.34
CA ASP A 217 -12.91 11.38 -16.69
C ASP A 217 -11.98 12.33 -17.45
N ASP A 218 -11.21 13.19 -16.76
CA ASP A 218 -10.22 14.03 -17.43
C ASP A 218 -9.10 13.17 -18.02
N TYR A 219 -8.71 12.07 -17.36
CA TYR A 219 -7.74 11.14 -17.92
C TYR A 219 -8.24 10.51 -19.21
N LYS A 220 -9.48 10.01 -19.21
CA LYS A 220 -10.12 9.44 -20.41
C LYS A 220 -10.17 10.46 -21.54
N ASP A 221 -10.39 11.73 -21.22
CA ASP A 221 -10.36 12.80 -22.20
C ASP A 221 -8.94 13.12 -22.70
N MET A 222 -7.93 13.10 -21.83
CA MET A 222 -6.52 13.25 -22.22
C MET A 222 -6.10 12.17 -23.21
N GLN A 223 -6.47 10.90 -22.96
CA GLN A 223 -6.19 9.80 -23.88
C GLN A 223 -6.76 10.04 -25.29
N LYS A 224 -7.95 10.63 -25.40
CA LYS A 224 -8.60 10.92 -26.69
C LYS A 224 -7.91 12.04 -27.50
N THR A 225 -6.99 12.80 -26.89
CA THR A 225 -6.30 13.90 -27.59
C THR A 225 -5.23 13.44 -28.59
N ASN A 226 -4.82 12.17 -28.55
CA ASN A 226 -3.68 11.63 -29.31
C ASN A 226 -2.36 12.41 -29.09
N ASN A 227 -2.24 13.15 -27.99
CA ASN A 227 -0.98 13.77 -27.58
C ASN A 227 -0.38 12.99 -26.40
N ASN A 228 0.68 12.24 -26.67
CA ASN A 228 1.37 11.40 -25.69
C ASN A 228 2.00 12.19 -24.53
N GLU A 229 2.22 13.51 -24.68
CA GLU A 229 2.78 14.32 -23.61
C GLU A 229 1.84 14.45 -22.40
N TYR A 230 0.52 14.25 -22.57
CA TYR A 230 -0.39 14.12 -21.42
C TYR A 230 -0.14 12.83 -20.64
N LEU A 231 0.28 11.75 -21.31
CA LEU A 231 0.43 10.41 -20.74
C LEU A 231 1.85 10.12 -20.23
N LYS A 232 2.78 11.05 -20.41
CA LYS A 232 4.22 10.83 -20.19
C LYS A 232 4.58 10.42 -18.76
N ASN A 233 3.87 10.96 -17.78
CA ASN A 233 4.11 10.74 -16.36
C ASN A 233 2.94 10.00 -15.67
N ILE A 234 2.18 9.20 -16.41
CA ILE A 234 1.19 8.33 -15.79
C ILE A 234 1.85 7.07 -15.22
N LYS A 235 1.63 6.80 -13.94
CA LYS A 235 2.25 5.67 -13.22
C LYS A 235 1.91 4.33 -13.84
N SER A 236 0.68 4.13 -14.28
CA SER A 236 0.22 2.85 -14.86
C SER A 236 1.01 2.41 -16.10
N ILE A 237 1.40 3.36 -16.95
CA ILE A 237 2.28 3.06 -18.10
C ILE A 237 3.72 2.88 -17.63
N ARG A 238 4.21 3.75 -16.74
CA ARG A 238 5.57 3.66 -16.18
C ARG A 238 5.81 2.33 -15.44
N TYR A 239 4.79 1.74 -14.84
CA TYR A 239 4.87 0.41 -14.22
C TYR A 239 5.26 -0.72 -15.17
N LEU A 240 5.13 -0.53 -16.49
CA LEU A 240 5.57 -1.48 -17.51
C LEU A 240 7.08 -1.41 -17.79
N GLU A 241 7.80 -0.42 -17.26
CA GLU A 241 9.24 -0.26 -17.44
C GLU A 241 10.06 -1.23 -16.60
N SER A 242 9.42 -1.98 -15.68
CA SER A 242 10.07 -3.00 -14.85
C SER A 242 9.13 -4.15 -14.49
N GLU A 243 9.67 -5.24 -13.93
CA GLU A 243 8.88 -6.40 -13.47
C GLU A 243 8.12 -6.15 -12.16
N ARG A 244 8.33 -5.01 -11.48
CA ARG A 244 7.84 -4.73 -10.12
C ARG A 244 6.33 -4.84 -10.01
N TYR A 245 5.58 -4.20 -10.90
CA TYR A 245 4.11 -4.31 -10.90
C TYR A 245 3.65 -5.74 -11.20
N ARG A 246 4.37 -6.47 -12.06
CA ARG A 246 4.07 -7.88 -12.34
C ARG A 246 4.31 -8.77 -11.11
N GLU A 247 5.29 -8.46 -10.26
CA GLU A 247 5.51 -9.15 -8.99
C GLU A 247 4.34 -8.93 -8.02
N VAL A 248 3.81 -7.71 -7.94
CA VAL A 248 2.58 -7.41 -7.18
C VAL A 248 1.41 -8.24 -7.69
N LEU A 249 1.20 -8.29 -9.01
CA LEU A 249 0.14 -9.09 -9.62
C LEU A 249 0.30 -10.59 -9.32
N LYS A 250 1.52 -11.14 -9.42
CA LYS A 250 1.81 -12.54 -9.05
C LYS A 250 1.44 -12.82 -7.60
N PHE A 251 1.73 -11.88 -6.69
CA PHE A 251 1.41 -12.03 -5.27
C PHE A 251 -0.11 -12.08 -5.04
N ILE A 252 -0.86 -11.09 -5.52
CA ILE A 252 -2.31 -10.99 -5.27
C ILE A 252 -3.12 -12.12 -5.92
N GLU A 253 -2.62 -12.69 -7.02
CA GLU A 253 -3.23 -13.84 -7.68
C GLU A 253 -2.95 -15.18 -6.97
N SER A 254 -1.93 -15.25 -6.10
CA SER A 254 -1.45 -16.52 -5.56
C SER A 254 -2.35 -17.13 -4.46
N SER A 255 -2.97 -16.31 -3.62
CA SER A 255 -3.79 -16.74 -2.48
C SER A 255 -4.60 -15.59 -1.88
N PRO A 256 -5.61 -15.87 -1.05
CA PRO A 256 -6.28 -14.87 -0.21
C PRO A 256 -5.26 -14.04 0.60
N TYR A 257 -5.47 -12.73 0.68
CA TYR A 257 -4.56 -11.82 1.38
C TYR A 257 -5.31 -10.68 2.10
N GLN A 258 -4.75 -10.25 3.23
CA GLN A 258 -5.16 -9.07 3.98
C GLN A 258 -4.18 -7.92 3.72
N ILE A 259 -4.69 -6.71 3.54
CA ILE A 259 -3.86 -5.50 3.37
C ILE A 259 -3.75 -4.79 4.71
N TYR A 260 -2.52 -4.48 5.14
CA TYR A 260 -2.26 -3.50 6.20
C TYR A 260 -1.88 -2.16 5.58
N VAL A 261 -2.61 -1.10 5.93
CA VAL A 261 -2.29 0.27 5.49
C VAL A 261 -1.53 0.95 6.61
N LEU A 262 -0.22 1.12 6.40
CA LEU A 262 0.71 1.76 7.32
C LEU A 262 1.08 3.15 6.79
N GLY A 263 0.31 4.17 7.16
CA GLY A 263 0.54 5.55 6.73
C GLY A 263 -0.72 6.22 6.18
N HIS A 264 -0.55 7.45 5.70
CA HIS A 264 -1.65 8.32 5.24
C HIS A 264 -1.97 8.18 3.75
N SER A 265 -1.02 7.73 2.93
CA SER A 265 -1.01 7.97 1.48
C SER A 265 -1.74 6.89 0.69
N CYS A 266 -3.06 6.83 0.81
CA CYS A 266 -3.95 6.16 -0.16
C CYS A 266 -4.59 7.19 -1.10
N GLY A 267 -3.78 8.16 -1.56
CA GLY A 267 -4.21 9.30 -2.37
C GLY A 267 -4.60 8.93 -3.80
N THR A 268 -5.09 9.94 -4.54
CA THR A 268 -5.56 9.82 -5.93
C THR A 268 -4.43 9.48 -6.90
N SER A 269 -3.19 9.84 -6.61
CA SER A 269 -2.04 9.60 -7.49
C SER A 269 -1.72 8.12 -7.69
N ASP A 270 -2.21 7.21 -6.84
CA ASP A 270 -2.02 5.76 -6.92
C ASP A 270 -3.33 4.98 -7.10
N ARG A 271 -4.40 5.69 -7.43
CA ARG A 271 -5.76 5.15 -7.39
C ARG A 271 -5.96 3.89 -8.21
N THR A 272 -5.38 3.82 -9.41
CA THR A 272 -5.48 2.63 -10.28
C THR A 272 -4.84 1.40 -9.63
N LEU A 273 -3.65 1.55 -9.04
CA LEU A 273 -2.96 0.45 -8.34
C LEU A 273 -3.75 0.04 -7.10
N LEU A 274 -4.14 1.01 -6.26
CA LEU A 274 -4.88 0.72 -5.03
C LEU A 274 -6.25 0.09 -5.32
N ASN A 275 -6.98 0.54 -6.34
CA ASN A 275 -8.22 -0.09 -6.77
C ASN A 275 -8.00 -1.56 -7.18
N THR A 276 -6.94 -1.83 -7.96
CA THR A 276 -6.56 -3.20 -8.35
C THR A 276 -6.33 -4.09 -7.13
N LEU A 277 -5.66 -3.58 -6.10
CA LEU A 277 -5.38 -4.33 -4.87
C LEU A 277 -6.62 -4.50 -3.99
N PHE A 278 -7.43 -3.46 -3.86
CA PHE A 278 -8.55 -3.40 -2.92
C PHE A 278 -9.75 -4.19 -3.42
N GLU A 279 -10.05 -4.14 -4.72
CA GLU A 279 -11.20 -4.83 -5.31
C GLU A 279 -10.84 -6.20 -5.92
N HIS A 280 -9.59 -6.66 -5.73
CA HIS A 280 -9.18 -8.00 -6.15
C HIS A 280 -10.01 -9.09 -5.45
N ARG A 281 -10.34 -10.16 -6.18
CA ARG A 281 -11.14 -11.29 -5.64
C ARG A 281 -10.52 -11.97 -4.42
N ASN A 282 -9.20 -11.92 -4.29
CA ASN A 282 -8.46 -12.53 -3.18
C ASN A 282 -8.21 -11.55 -2.02
N CYS A 283 -8.56 -10.27 -2.14
CA CYS A 283 -8.49 -9.34 -1.02
C CYS A 283 -9.60 -9.68 -0.02
N ILE A 284 -9.23 -10.13 1.18
CA ILE A 284 -10.21 -10.57 2.20
C ILE A 284 -10.51 -9.51 3.25
N SER A 285 -9.60 -8.55 3.45
CA SER A 285 -9.83 -7.35 4.27
C SER A 285 -8.70 -6.32 4.13
N ILE A 286 -9.02 -5.07 4.52
CA ILE A 286 -8.10 -3.92 4.52
C ILE A 286 -8.12 -3.30 5.90
N LYS A 287 -6.98 -3.37 6.60
CA LYS A 287 -6.84 -2.91 7.98
C LYS A 287 -5.96 -1.65 8.05
N PRO A 288 -6.56 -0.47 8.28
CA PRO A 288 -5.80 0.75 8.47
C PRO A 288 -5.23 0.87 9.88
N TYR A 289 -3.97 1.29 9.97
CA TYR A 289 -3.32 1.71 11.22
C TYR A 289 -3.22 3.23 11.25
N PHE A 290 -3.91 3.84 12.21
CA PHE A 290 -4.09 5.29 12.27
C PHE A 290 -3.09 5.96 13.23
N TYR A 291 -2.76 7.22 12.99
CA TYR A 291 -2.01 8.02 13.94
C TYR A 291 -2.95 8.55 15.02
N GLN A 292 -2.53 8.47 16.28
CA GLN A 292 -3.27 9.02 17.42
C GLN A 292 -2.36 9.95 18.21
N LYS A 293 -2.85 11.16 18.50
CA LYS A 293 -2.14 12.16 19.31
C LYS A 293 -3.15 13.00 20.09
N ASP A 294 -2.88 13.19 21.39
CA ASP A 294 -3.65 14.08 22.28
C ASP A 294 -5.17 13.82 22.26
N GLY A 295 -5.58 12.54 22.18
CA GLY A 295 -6.98 12.13 22.13
C GLY A 295 -7.66 12.25 20.76
N ASN A 296 -6.99 12.83 19.77
CA ASN A 296 -7.43 12.87 18.38
C ASN A 296 -6.74 11.79 17.55
N ASP A 297 -7.39 11.38 16.47
CA ASP A 297 -6.83 10.45 15.49
C ASP A 297 -7.18 10.86 14.05
N ASN A 298 -6.38 10.35 13.11
CA ASN A 298 -6.55 10.58 11.68
C ASN A 298 -7.33 9.45 10.97
N TYR A 299 -8.05 8.59 11.71
CA TYR A 299 -8.67 7.40 11.13
C TYR A 299 -9.64 7.78 10.01
N LEU A 300 -10.46 8.81 10.20
CA LEU A 300 -11.43 9.25 9.19
C LEU A 300 -10.73 9.70 7.91
N ASP A 301 -9.64 10.46 8.02
CA ASP A 301 -8.86 10.90 6.85
C ASP A 301 -8.32 9.71 6.04
N ILE A 302 -7.84 8.66 6.72
CA ILE A 302 -7.39 7.42 6.07
C ILE A 302 -8.56 6.73 5.37
N ILE A 303 -9.72 6.61 6.03
CA ILE A 303 -10.90 5.97 5.42
C ILE A 303 -11.41 6.77 4.21
N GLU A 304 -11.42 8.10 4.27
CA GLU A 304 -11.79 8.95 3.15
C GLU A 304 -10.85 8.75 1.96
N ASN A 305 -9.54 8.68 2.20
CA ASN A 305 -8.55 8.36 1.16
C ASN A 305 -8.79 6.96 0.57
N ILE A 306 -8.91 5.94 1.42
CA ILE A 306 -9.22 4.56 0.99
C ILE A 306 -10.50 4.53 0.14
N SER A 307 -11.56 5.25 0.54
CA SER A 307 -12.85 5.26 -0.14
C SER A 307 -12.76 5.68 -1.61
N ARG A 308 -11.86 6.62 -1.93
CA ARG A 308 -11.68 7.13 -3.29
C ARG A 308 -11.15 6.05 -4.24
N ASN A 309 -10.50 5.01 -3.71
CA ASN A 309 -9.93 3.90 -4.47
C ASN A 309 -10.93 2.79 -4.78
N PHE A 310 -12.19 2.91 -4.36
CA PHE A 310 -13.24 1.93 -4.65
C PHE A 310 -14.16 2.41 -5.78
N THR A 311 -14.63 1.46 -6.57
CA THR A 311 -15.76 1.62 -7.49
C THR A 311 -17.04 1.03 -6.90
N ASP A 312 -16.93 0.06 -5.98
CA ASP A 312 -18.05 -0.51 -5.23
C ASP A 312 -17.97 -0.14 -3.73
N MET A 313 -18.80 0.82 -3.32
CA MET A 313 -18.89 1.28 -1.93
C MET A 313 -19.48 0.24 -0.97
N LYS A 314 -20.26 -0.73 -1.46
CA LYS A 314 -20.74 -1.83 -0.63
C LYS A 314 -19.60 -2.79 -0.33
N LEU A 315 -18.78 -3.12 -1.33
CA LEU A 315 -17.57 -3.91 -1.16
C LEU A 315 -16.59 -3.23 -0.21
N MET A 316 -16.39 -1.92 -0.35
CA MET A 316 -15.55 -1.13 0.57
C MET A 316 -15.96 -1.30 2.03
N ARG A 317 -17.25 -1.15 2.36
CA ARG A 317 -17.76 -1.28 3.73
C ARG A 317 -17.67 -2.71 4.28
N ASP A 318 -17.55 -3.71 3.41
CA ASP A 318 -17.36 -5.11 3.79
C ASP A 318 -15.87 -5.44 4.01
N LEU A 319 -14.98 -4.93 3.14
CA LEU A 319 -13.54 -5.20 3.19
C LEU A 319 -12.79 -4.36 4.22
N VAL A 320 -13.16 -3.10 4.41
CA VAL A 320 -12.44 -2.19 5.31
C VAL A 320 -12.79 -2.53 6.77
N VAL A 321 -11.78 -2.88 7.54
CA VAL A 321 -11.92 -3.30 8.94
C VAL A 321 -12.49 -2.16 9.77
N ASN A 322 -13.47 -2.47 10.63
CA ASN A 322 -14.07 -1.49 11.52
C ASN A 322 -13.03 -0.89 12.48
N LYS A 323 -13.15 0.41 12.79
CA LYS A 323 -12.28 1.14 13.73
C LYS A 323 -12.11 0.41 15.07
N THR A 324 -13.14 -0.26 15.57
CA THR A 324 -13.09 -1.01 16.85
C THR A 324 -12.12 -2.18 16.84
N PHE A 325 -11.75 -2.69 15.65
CA PHE A 325 -10.76 -3.75 15.47
C PHE A 325 -9.43 -3.24 14.88
N CYS A 326 -9.35 -1.94 14.59
CA CYS A 326 -8.12 -1.25 14.22
C CYS A 326 -7.39 -0.75 15.45
N SER A 327 -6.13 -0.38 15.27
CA SER A 327 -5.29 0.16 16.35
C SER A 327 -4.41 1.29 15.84
N PRO A 328 -3.96 2.19 16.75
CA PRO A 328 -2.97 3.17 16.38
C PRO A 328 -1.70 2.52 15.83
N LEU A 329 -1.08 3.16 14.83
CA LEU A 329 0.23 2.75 14.33
C LEU A 329 1.26 2.91 15.47
N PRO A 330 1.99 1.84 15.85
CA PRO A 330 2.94 1.91 16.95
C PRO A 330 3.99 2.99 16.72
N GLN A 331 4.15 3.89 17.69
CA GLN A 331 5.15 4.96 17.66
C GLN A 331 6.34 4.60 18.56
N VAL A 332 7.51 5.16 18.27
CA VAL A 332 8.65 5.11 19.20
C VAL A 332 8.33 6.03 20.37
N ASN A 333 8.39 5.50 21.59
CA ASN A 333 8.24 6.33 22.80
C ASN A 333 9.44 7.28 22.88
N LYS A 334 9.25 8.55 22.53
CA LYS A 334 10.19 9.60 22.87
C LYS A 334 9.99 9.93 24.34
N TYR A 335 10.84 9.36 25.20
CA TYR A 335 10.88 9.64 26.63
C TYR A 335 11.29 11.08 26.92
#